data_AF-A0A0D8XLG5-F1
#
_entry.id   AF-A0A0D8XLG5-F1
#
_cell.length_a   1.000
_cell.length_b   1.000
_cell.length_c   1.000
_cell.angle_alpha   90.00
_cell.angle_beta   90.00
_cell.angle_gamma   90.00
#
_symmetry.space_group_name_H-M   'P 1'
#
loop_
_entity.id
_entity.type
_entity.pdbx_description
1 polymer ?
#
loop_
_entity_poly.entity_id
_entity_poly.type
_entity_poly.pdbx_seq_one_letter_code
_entity_poly.pdbx_strand_id
1 'polypeptide(L)'
;MNKQARRWMTFPNLMYGDVHKQMTAVCHFFFTSNTTEKETLLEAQLKTRNSHWSTVVQLAACSKTDRVIQLAARQIVATKNAAIFASTLQSDFSLHYNLKFRRAFWSQIGKLTTEEKRLLFSVDEITPRTISKTLIHSIRSAEELNQVDIYIYNEKTFVPCLKWHISYCVSTAK
;
A
#
# COMPACT_ATOMS: atom_id res chain seq x y z
N MET A 1 2.37 -14.32 21.67
CA MET A 1 1.54 -13.19 21.19
C MET A 1 2.04 -11.88 21.83
N ASN A 2 2.42 -10.88 21.02
CA ASN A 2 3.03 -9.62 21.49
C ASN A 2 2.04 -8.79 22.35
N LYS A 3 2.52 -8.14 23.42
CA LYS A 3 1.73 -7.27 24.33
C LYS A 3 0.99 -6.15 23.58
N GLN A 4 1.59 -5.59 22.53
CA GLN A 4 0.97 -4.55 21.70
C GLN A 4 -0.18 -5.10 20.86
N ALA A 5 0.00 -6.27 20.23
CA ALA A 5 -1.09 -6.94 19.50
C ALA A 5 -2.26 -7.31 20.42
N ARG A 6 -1.97 -7.85 21.62
CA ARG A 6 -2.99 -8.17 22.63
C ARG A 6 -3.77 -6.92 23.06
N ARG A 7 -3.09 -5.79 23.24
CA ARG A 7 -3.74 -4.52 23.59
C ARG A 7 -4.62 -3.98 22.46
N TRP A 8 -4.14 -4.02 21.23
CA TRP A 8 -4.95 -3.63 20.07
C TRP A 8 -6.22 -4.49 19.97
N MET A 9 -6.14 -5.79 20.24
CA MET A 9 -7.33 -6.66 20.26
C MET A 9 -8.36 -6.28 21.33
N THR A 10 -7.94 -5.67 22.44
CA THR A 10 -8.84 -5.18 23.49
C THR A 10 -9.34 -3.76 23.19
N PHE A 11 -8.51 -2.91 22.61
CA PHE A 11 -8.84 -1.52 22.28
C PHE A 11 -8.34 -1.16 20.85
N PRO A 12 -9.07 -1.54 19.79
CA PRO A 12 -8.60 -1.45 18.40
C PRO A 12 -8.34 -0.03 17.89
N ASN A 13 -8.91 0.97 18.57
CA ASN A 13 -8.82 2.37 18.19
C ASN A 13 -7.83 3.17 19.06
N LEU A 14 -7.22 2.53 20.06
CA LEU A 14 -6.31 3.17 21.00
C LEU A 14 -4.87 2.80 20.69
N MET A 15 -4.17 3.73 20.05
CA MET A 15 -2.73 3.70 19.91
C MET A 15 -2.11 4.52 21.04
N TYR A 16 -1.18 3.91 21.79
CA TYR A 16 -0.55 4.51 22.98
C TYR A 16 0.97 4.57 22.81
N GLY A 17 1.58 5.74 22.95
CA GLY A 17 3.04 5.90 22.89
C GLY A 17 3.58 5.77 21.46
N ASP A 18 4.56 4.88 21.24
CA ASP A 18 5.19 4.68 19.93
C ASP A 18 4.24 3.94 18.97
N VAL A 19 3.45 4.74 18.24
CA VAL A 19 2.46 4.27 17.26
C VAL A 19 3.10 3.38 16.20
N HIS A 20 4.33 3.68 15.76
CA HIS A 20 5.01 2.89 14.75
C HIS A 20 5.31 1.48 15.27
N LYS A 21 5.88 1.35 16.47
CA LYS A 21 6.13 0.02 17.08
C LYS A 21 4.86 -0.79 17.28
N GLN A 22 3.76 -0.13 17.68
CA GLN A 22 2.47 -0.80 17.82
C GLN A 22 1.98 -1.29 16.47
N MET A 23 1.99 -0.43 15.47
CA MET A 23 1.51 -0.71 14.13
C MET A 23 2.27 -1.89 13.49
N THR A 24 3.60 -1.89 13.62
CA THR A 24 4.47 -2.99 13.20
C THR A 24 4.14 -4.30 13.91
N ALA A 25 3.95 -4.27 15.24
CA ALA A 25 3.62 -5.46 16.02
C ALA A 25 2.24 -6.05 15.68
N VAL A 26 1.24 -5.20 15.40
CA VAL A 26 -0.10 -5.65 15.03
C VAL A 26 -0.11 -6.15 13.58
N CYS A 27 0.58 -5.48 12.65
CA CYS A 27 0.78 -5.97 11.29
C CYS A 27 1.46 -7.34 11.25
N HIS A 28 2.54 -7.53 12.03
CA HIS A 28 3.17 -8.84 12.20
C HIS A 28 2.16 -9.89 12.70
N PHE A 29 1.30 -9.54 13.66
CA PHE A 29 0.29 -10.45 14.19
C PHE A 29 -0.72 -10.88 13.12
N PHE A 30 -1.29 -9.94 12.36
CA PHE A 30 -2.17 -10.25 11.23
C PHE A 30 -1.47 -11.09 10.16
N PHE A 31 -0.18 -10.83 9.90
CA PHE A 31 0.58 -11.55 8.89
C PHE A 31 1.09 -12.93 9.35
N THR A 32 1.14 -13.25 10.64
CA THR A 32 1.70 -14.54 11.12
C THR A 32 0.67 -15.44 11.76
N SER A 33 -0.31 -14.88 12.48
CA SER A 33 -1.27 -15.65 13.29
C SER A 33 -2.55 -15.98 12.53
N ASN A 34 -3.33 -16.95 13.03
CA ASN A 34 -4.70 -17.16 12.57
C ASN A 34 -5.59 -16.06 13.17
N THR A 35 -6.16 -15.20 12.33
CA THR A 35 -6.83 -13.97 12.74
C THR A 35 -8.24 -13.81 12.17
N THR A 36 -8.90 -14.88 11.70
CA THR A 36 -10.19 -14.83 10.99
C THR A 36 -11.27 -13.96 11.65
N GLU A 37 -11.45 -14.08 12.97
CA GLU A 37 -12.42 -13.27 13.72
C GLU A 37 -12.03 -11.78 13.72
N LYS A 38 -10.73 -11.48 13.88
CA LYS A 38 -10.20 -10.11 13.90
C LYS A 38 -10.16 -9.49 12.51
N GLU A 39 -9.98 -10.29 11.47
CA GLU A 39 -10.08 -9.87 10.08
C GLU A 39 -11.54 -9.54 9.70
N THR A 40 -12.52 -10.22 10.30
CA THR A 40 -13.94 -9.86 10.16
C THR A 40 -14.25 -8.51 10.78
N LEU A 41 -13.66 -8.22 11.96
CA LEU A 41 -13.74 -6.89 12.58
C LEU A 41 -13.07 -5.82 11.70
N LEU A 42 -11.86 -6.07 11.19
CA LEU A 42 -11.18 -5.15 10.28
C LEU A 42 -12.05 -4.83 9.06
N GLU A 43 -12.69 -5.83 8.47
CA GLU A 43 -13.58 -5.60 7.34
C GLU A 43 -14.78 -4.70 7.68
N ALA A 44 -15.42 -4.93 8.83
CA ALA A 44 -16.51 -4.08 9.28
C ALA A 44 -16.04 -2.62 9.48
N GLN A 45 -14.84 -2.44 10.04
CA GLN A 45 -14.23 -1.12 10.23
C GLN A 45 -13.86 -0.45 8.89
N LEU A 46 -13.37 -1.22 7.90
CA LEU A 46 -13.10 -0.70 6.55
C LEU A 46 -14.36 -0.18 5.86
N LYS A 47 -15.51 -0.80 6.10
CA LYS A 47 -16.79 -0.38 5.50
C LYS A 47 -17.37 0.89 6.14
N THR A 48 -17.09 1.15 7.41
CA THR A 48 -17.68 2.27 8.16
C THR A 48 -16.94 3.59 8.02
N ARG A 49 -15.68 3.61 7.53
CA ARG A 49 -14.88 4.83 7.30
C ARG A 49 -14.87 5.81 8.49
N ASN A 50 -14.63 5.29 9.70
CA ASN A 50 -14.55 6.10 10.91
C ASN A 50 -13.24 6.94 11.00
N SER A 51 -13.07 7.71 12.07
CA SER A 51 -11.89 8.55 12.33
C SER A 51 -10.55 7.80 12.35
N HIS A 52 -10.56 6.49 12.54
CA HIS A 52 -9.37 5.63 12.58
C HIS A 52 -9.14 4.86 11.27
N TRP A 53 -9.89 5.18 10.22
CA TRP A 53 -9.90 4.43 8.96
C TRP A 53 -8.51 4.27 8.33
N SER A 54 -7.65 5.29 8.42
CA SER A 54 -6.27 5.21 7.89
C SER A 54 -5.45 4.11 8.57
N THR A 55 -5.59 3.96 9.88
CA THR A 55 -4.95 2.88 10.64
C THR A 55 -5.53 1.51 10.28
N VAL A 56 -6.85 1.43 10.14
CA VAL A 56 -7.54 0.19 9.76
C VAL A 56 -7.10 -0.27 8.37
N VAL A 57 -6.96 0.64 7.39
CA VAL A 57 -6.51 0.29 6.04
C VAL A 57 -5.06 -0.21 6.01
N GLN A 58 -4.18 0.39 6.82
CA GLN A 58 -2.79 -0.07 6.97
C GLN A 58 -2.73 -1.47 7.59
N LEU A 59 -3.52 -1.73 8.64
CA LEU A 59 -3.61 -3.05 9.28
C LEU A 59 -4.16 -4.10 8.32
N ALA A 60 -5.19 -3.75 7.56
CA ALA A 60 -5.80 -4.63 6.58
C ALA A 60 -4.86 -4.98 5.42
N ALA A 61 -3.92 -4.11 5.06
CA ALA A 61 -2.88 -4.44 4.08
C ALA A 61 -1.90 -5.53 4.57
N CYS A 62 -1.82 -5.75 5.88
CA CYS A 62 -1.00 -6.80 6.50
C CYS A 62 -1.77 -8.13 6.72
N SER A 63 -3.07 -8.17 6.40
CA SER A 63 -3.94 -9.35 6.54
C SER A 63 -3.55 -10.48 5.58
N LYS A 64 -3.97 -11.72 5.90
CA LYS A 64 -3.84 -12.89 5.02
C LYS A 64 -5.09 -13.16 4.18
N THR A 65 -6.23 -12.65 4.61
CA THR A 65 -7.53 -12.92 4.00
C THR A 65 -7.70 -12.12 2.71
N ASP A 66 -7.88 -12.82 1.60
CA ASP A 66 -8.00 -12.21 0.26
C ASP A 66 -9.10 -11.15 0.20
N ARG A 67 -10.25 -11.38 0.86
CA ARG A 67 -11.35 -10.42 0.93
C ARG A 67 -10.94 -9.08 1.55
N VAL A 68 -10.22 -9.13 2.68
CA VAL A 68 -9.76 -7.95 3.42
C VAL A 68 -8.67 -7.23 2.62
N ILE A 69 -7.72 -7.97 2.07
CA ILE A 69 -6.65 -7.44 1.21
C ILE A 69 -7.22 -6.70 0.00
N GLN A 70 -8.17 -7.31 -0.72
CA GLN A 70 -8.78 -6.70 -1.91
C GLN A 70 -9.58 -5.45 -1.56
N LEU A 71 -10.29 -5.46 -0.43
CA LEU A 71 -11.02 -4.29 0.06
C LEU A 71 -10.05 -3.16 0.42
N ALA A 72 -8.98 -3.46 1.15
CA ALA A 72 -7.95 -2.49 1.53
C ALA A 72 -7.27 -1.89 0.31
N ALA A 73 -6.79 -2.71 -0.64
CA ALA A 73 -6.14 -2.25 -1.86
C ALA A 73 -7.01 -1.28 -2.66
N ARG A 74 -8.27 -1.65 -2.91
CA ARG A 74 -9.24 -0.78 -3.61
C ARG A 74 -9.43 0.55 -2.86
N GLN A 75 -9.59 0.47 -1.55
CA GLN A 75 -9.86 1.63 -0.72
C GLN A 75 -8.65 2.58 -0.63
N ILE A 76 -7.43 2.05 -0.54
CA ILE A 76 -6.18 2.81 -0.57
C ILE A 76 -6.07 3.53 -1.92
N VAL A 77 -6.16 2.81 -3.03
CA VAL A 77 -6.00 3.38 -4.38
C VAL A 77 -7.02 4.48 -4.64
N ALA A 78 -8.27 4.28 -4.20
CA ALA A 78 -9.34 5.28 -4.34
C ALA A 78 -9.05 6.61 -3.63
N THR A 79 -8.16 6.65 -2.63
CA THR A 79 -7.80 7.91 -1.96
C THR A 79 -6.96 8.84 -2.82
N LYS A 80 -6.14 8.27 -3.73
CA LYS A 80 -5.11 9.00 -4.48
C LYS A 80 -4.25 9.92 -3.58
N ASN A 81 -4.06 9.52 -2.32
CA ASN A 81 -3.45 10.35 -1.29
C ASN A 81 -2.04 9.87 -0.95
N ALA A 82 -1.06 10.76 -1.08
CA ALA A 82 0.35 10.45 -0.88
C ALA A 82 0.66 9.93 0.53
N ALA A 83 0.03 10.50 1.56
CA ALA A 83 0.25 10.11 2.94
C ALA A 83 -0.31 8.71 3.22
N ILE A 84 -1.49 8.38 2.68
CA ILE A 84 -2.06 7.02 2.81
C ILE A 84 -1.19 5.99 2.10
N PHE A 85 -0.70 6.30 0.90
CA PHE A 85 0.20 5.43 0.15
C PHE A 85 1.51 5.22 0.91
N ALA A 86 2.15 6.30 1.35
CA ALA A 86 3.39 6.23 2.13
C ALA A 86 3.20 5.41 3.41
N SER A 87 2.15 5.70 4.19
CA SER A 87 1.91 4.99 5.45
C SER A 87 1.64 3.50 5.27
N THR A 88 0.96 3.11 4.18
CA THR A 88 0.70 1.69 3.91
C THR A 88 1.92 0.99 3.34
N LEU A 89 2.66 1.63 2.43
CA LEU A 89 3.80 1.04 1.73
C LEU A 89 5.08 1.10 2.58
N GLN A 90 5.13 1.87 3.66
CA GLN A 90 6.27 1.86 4.60
C GLN A 90 6.31 0.64 5.53
N SER A 91 5.22 -0.11 5.67
CA SER A 91 5.22 -1.32 6.52
C SER A 91 5.83 -2.50 5.77
N ASP A 92 6.84 -3.14 6.37
CA ASP A 92 7.47 -4.34 5.78
C ASP A 92 6.47 -5.48 5.59
N PHE A 93 5.48 -5.59 6.47
CA PHE A 93 4.47 -6.65 6.40
C PHE A 93 3.47 -6.48 5.28
N SER A 94 3.15 -5.25 4.86
CA SER A 94 2.33 -5.01 3.68
C SER A 94 3.17 -5.03 2.41
N LEU A 95 4.32 -4.34 2.40
CA LEU A 95 5.09 -4.13 1.18
C LEU A 95 6.06 -5.28 0.86
N HIS A 96 6.90 -5.67 1.81
CA HIS A 96 7.96 -6.65 1.56
C HIS A 96 7.44 -8.09 1.62
N TYR A 97 6.60 -8.40 2.62
CA TYR A 97 6.18 -9.77 2.89
C TYR A 97 4.84 -10.18 2.25
N ASN A 98 3.90 -9.25 2.01
CA ASN A 98 2.56 -9.58 1.53
C ASN A 98 2.40 -9.43 0.02
N LEU A 99 2.88 -10.44 -0.73
CA LEU A 99 2.74 -10.51 -2.19
C LEU A 99 1.26 -10.42 -2.65
N LYS A 100 0.33 -11.00 -1.88
CA LYS A 100 -1.11 -10.94 -2.21
C LYS A 100 -1.61 -9.50 -2.18
N PHE A 101 -1.22 -8.73 -1.17
CA PHE A 101 -1.53 -7.31 -1.09
C PHE A 101 -0.90 -6.53 -2.23
N ARG A 102 0.39 -6.70 -2.53
CA ARG A 102 1.03 -6.00 -3.64
C ARG A 102 0.33 -6.24 -4.98
N ARG A 103 0.00 -7.50 -5.29
CA ARG A 103 -0.76 -7.85 -6.50
C ARG A 103 -2.13 -7.18 -6.54
N ALA A 104 -2.86 -7.19 -5.43
CA ALA A 104 -4.15 -6.51 -5.32
C ALA A 104 -4.01 -5.00 -5.51
N PHE A 105 -3.00 -4.39 -4.88
CA PHE A 105 -2.71 -2.96 -4.97
C PHE A 105 -2.40 -2.52 -6.40
N TRP A 106 -1.44 -3.16 -7.06
CA TRP A 106 -1.08 -2.83 -8.45
C TRP A 106 -2.23 -3.11 -9.43
N SER A 107 -3.00 -4.19 -9.21
CA SER A 107 -4.22 -4.45 -10.00
C SER A 107 -5.25 -3.33 -9.87
N GLN A 108 -5.43 -2.74 -8.69
CA GLN A 108 -6.35 -1.62 -8.50
C GLN A 108 -5.82 -0.32 -9.12
N ILE A 109 -4.52 -0.07 -9.09
CA ILE A 109 -3.90 1.03 -9.86
C ILE A 109 -4.15 0.82 -11.36
N GLY A 110 -4.03 -0.41 -11.86
CA GLY A 110 -4.32 -0.75 -13.25
C GLY A 110 -5.74 -0.45 -13.71
N LYS A 111 -6.71 -0.39 -12.78
CA LYS A 111 -8.12 -0.04 -13.07
C LYS A 111 -8.40 1.46 -13.12
N LEU A 112 -7.46 2.30 -12.69
CA LEU A 112 -7.59 3.74 -12.83
C LEU A 112 -7.65 4.12 -14.31
N THR A 113 -8.35 5.21 -14.59
CA THR A 113 -8.33 5.85 -15.90
C THR A 113 -6.91 6.28 -16.27
N THR A 114 -6.71 6.54 -17.55
CA THR A 114 -5.43 7.00 -18.07
C THR A 114 -5.02 8.31 -17.40
N GLU A 115 -5.93 9.28 -17.31
CA GLU A 115 -5.71 10.59 -16.70
C GLU A 115 -5.32 10.47 -15.22
N GLU A 116 -6.00 9.58 -14.48
CA GLU A 116 -5.66 9.31 -13.09
C GLU A 116 -4.25 8.71 -12.95
N LYS A 117 -3.85 7.80 -13.84
CA LYS A 117 -2.48 7.23 -13.85
C LYS A 117 -1.46 8.30 -14.19
N ARG A 118 -1.72 9.14 -15.20
CA ARG A 118 -0.83 10.25 -15.57
C ARG A 118 -0.57 11.18 -14.39
N LEU A 119 -1.62 11.58 -13.68
CA LEU A 119 -1.52 12.39 -12.47
C LEU A 119 -0.78 11.66 -11.34
N LEU A 120 -1.11 10.38 -11.13
CA LEU A 120 -0.54 9.58 -10.04
C LEU A 120 0.97 9.36 -10.21
N PHE A 121 1.44 9.21 -11.45
CA PHE A 121 2.85 9.01 -11.78
C PHE A 121 3.58 10.30 -12.17
N SER A 122 2.89 11.45 -12.12
CA SER A 122 3.45 12.77 -12.47
C SER A 122 4.12 12.76 -13.86
N VAL A 123 3.51 12.11 -14.84
CA VAL A 123 4.15 11.86 -16.16
C VAL A 123 4.41 13.14 -16.94
N ASP A 124 3.59 14.17 -16.69
CA ASP A 124 3.63 15.47 -17.35
C ASP A 124 4.43 16.53 -16.56
N GLU A 125 4.98 16.15 -15.40
CA GLU A 125 5.66 17.09 -14.51
C GLU A 125 7.18 16.94 -14.59
N ILE A 126 7.88 18.07 -14.66
CA ILE A 126 9.35 18.11 -14.64
C ILE A 126 9.88 17.55 -13.32
N THR A 127 9.19 17.84 -12.22
CA THR A 127 9.53 17.35 -10.88
C THR A 127 8.44 16.39 -10.40
N PRO A 128 8.72 15.08 -10.26
CA PRO A 128 7.71 14.12 -9.83
C PRO A 128 7.20 14.42 -8.41
N ARG A 129 5.88 14.31 -8.21
CA ARG A 129 5.25 14.45 -6.89
C ARG A 129 5.70 13.34 -5.94
N THR A 130 5.56 13.61 -4.63
CA THR A 130 5.86 12.64 -3.57
C THR A 130 5.14 11.30 -3.76
N ILE A 131 3.88 11.32 -4.20
CA ILE A 131 3.11 10.08 -4.44
C ILE A 131 3.75 9.20 -5.52
N SER A 132 4.24 9.81 -6.60
CA SER A 132 4.89 9.09 -7.70
C SER A 132 6.20 8.46 -7.25
N LYS A 133 7.01 9.22 -6.49
CA LYS A 133 8.24 8.69 -5.88
C LYS A 133 7.95 7.52 -4.94
N THR A 134 6.98 7.67 -4.04
CA THR A 134 6.54 6.60 -3.13
C THR A 134 6.13 5.34 -3.90
N LEU A 135 5.37 5.49 -4.98
CA LEU A 135 4.93 4.36 -5.80
C LEU A 135 6.09 3.65 -6.50
N ILE A 136 6.97 4.40 -7.17
CA ILE A 136 8.13 3.83 -7.87
C ILE A 136 9.04 3.11 -6.86
N HIS A 137 9.30 3.72 -5.70
CA HIS A 137 10.09 3.09 -4.65
C HIS A 137 9.39 1.94 -3.93
N SER A 138 8.11 1.68 -4.23
CA SER A 138 7.36 0.52 -3.73
C SER A 138 7.36 -0.67 -4.68
N ILE A 139 7.98 -0.56 -5.85
CA ILE A 139 8.14 -1.69 -6.77
C ILE A 139 9.09 -2.72 -6.13
N ARG A 140 8.71 -3.99 -6.18
CA ARG A 140 9.42 -5.09 -5.49
C ARG A 140 9.63 -6.31 -6.38
N SER A 141 9.19 -6.30 -7.64
CA SER A 141 9.53 -7.35 -8.61
C SER A 141 9.54 -6.85 -10.05
N ALA A 142 10.12 -7.64 -10.96
CA ALA A 142 10.15 -7.32 -12.39
C ALA A 142 8.75 -7.30 -13.02
N GLU A 143 7.82 -8.12 -12.54
CA GLU A 143 6.43 -8.12 -13.00
C GLU A 143 5.72 -6.81 -12.62
N GLU A 144 5.96 -6.31 -11.40
CA GLU A 144 5.40 -5.03 -10.95
C GLU A 144 6.00 -3.86 -11.71
N LEU A 145 7.30 -3.91 -11.96
CA LEU A 145 7.96 -2.93 -12.83
C LEU A 145 7.32 -2.92 -14.22
N ASN A 146 7.16 -4.08 -14.85
CA ASN A 146 6.58 -4.18 -16.18
C ASN A 146 5.13 -3.66 -16.20
N GLN A 147 4.35 -3.89 -15.14
CA GLN A 147 3.00 -3.31 -15.00
C GLN A 147 3.06 -1.78 -14.95
N VAL A 148 3.95 -1.22 -14.14
CA VAL A 148 4.14 0.23 -14.06
C VAL A 148 4.60 0.78 -15.40
N ASP A 149 5.51 0.10 -16.09
CA ASP A 149 5.94 0.47 -17.43
C ASP A 149 4.76 0.49 -18.41
N ILE A 150 3.89 -0.51 -18.40
CA ILE A 150 2.67 -0.51 -19.22
C ILE A 150 1.74 0.67 -18.90
N TYR A 151 1.62 1.04 -17.62
CA TYR A 151 0.78 2.17 -17.19
C TYR A 151 1.35 3.53 -17.63
N ILE A 152 2.66 3.60 -17.85
CA ILE A 152 3.39 4.84 -18.10
C ILE A 152 3.75 5.01 -19.58
N TYR A 153 4.13 3.93 -20.28
CA TYR A 153 4.75 3.97 -21.62
C TYR A 153 3.79 3.72 -22.80
N ASN A 154 2.55 3.27 -22.56
CA ASN A 154 1.59 3.12 -23.66
C ASN A 154 1.11 4.47 -24.24
N GLU A 155 1.55 5.60 -23.68
CA GLU A 155 1.28 6.93 -24.21
C GLU A 155 2.57 7.58 -24.72
N LYS A 156 2.59 7.96 -26.00
CA LYS A 156 3.76 8.42 -26.79
C LYS A 156 4.38 9.76 -26.35
N THR A 157 4.23 10.18 -25.10
CA THR A 157 4.77 11.44 -24.57
C THR A 157 5.35 11.17 -23.20
N PHE A 158 6.68 11.00 -23.14
CA PHE A 158 7.36 10.79 -21.87
C PHE A 158 8.60 11.66 -21.70
N VAL A 159 8.72 12.25 -20.50
CA VAL A 159 9.87 13.05 -20.05
C VAL A 159 10.98 12.10 -19.57
N PRO A 160 12.26 12.33 -19.93
CA PRO A 160 13.40 11.44 -19.59
C PRO A 160 13.59 11.14 -18.10
N CYS A 161 13.04 11.94 -17.19
CA CYS A 161 13.37 11.92 -15.77
C CYS A 161 12.89 10.64 -15.04
N LEU A 162 11.66 10.17 -15.31
CA LEU A 162 11.17 8.93 -14.68
C LEU A 162 11.89 7.69 -15.23
N LYS A 163 12.32 7.71 -16.51
CA LYS A 163 13.06 6.60 -17.13
C LYS A 163 14.43 6.41 -16.47
N TRP A 164 15.12 7.50 -16.15
CA TRP A 164 16.36 7.46 -15.35
C TRP A 164 16.11 6.94 -13.94
N HIS A 165 15.06 7.39 -13.26
CA HIS A 165 14.74 6.96 -11.90
C HIS A 165 14.34 5.48 -11.83
N ILE A 166 13.53 5.03 -12.79
CA ILE A 166 13.12 3.62 -12.92
C ILE A 166 14.36 2.77 -13.24
N SER A 167 15.17 3.15 -14.23
CA SER A 167 16.40 2.42 -14.58
C SER A 167 17.38 2.34 -13.40
N TYR A 168 17.49 3.40 -12.60
CA TYR A 168 18.30 3.43 -11.39
C TYR A 168 17.75 2.47 -10.33
N CYS A 169 16.46 2.55 -9.99
CA CYS A 169 15.82 1.65 -9.02
C CYS A 169 15.95 0.17 -9.41
N VAL A 170 15.84 -0.15 -10.70
CA VAL A 170 16.00 -1.52 -11.24
C VAL A 170 17.45 -1.99 -11.13
N SER A 171 18.42 -1.11 -11.38
CA SER A 171 19.84 -1.45 -11.26
C SER A 171 20.30 -1.73 -9.82
N THR A 172 19.63 -1.11 -8.84
CA THR A 172 19.94 -1.26 -7.40
C THR A 172 19.12 -2.33 -6.68
N ALA A 173 18.12 -2.94 -7.34
CA ALA A 173 17.25 -3.98 -6.77
C ALA A 173 17.78 -5.42 -7.01
N LYS A 174 19.02 -5.57 -7.46
CA LYS A 174 19.72 -6.86 -7.61
C LYS A 174 20.58 -7.15 -6.39
#